data_AF-A0A1M7MTG5-F1
#
_entry.id   AF-A0A1M7MTG5-F1
#
_cell.length_a   1.000
_cell.length_b   1.000
_cell.length_c   1.000
_cell.angle_alpha   90.00
_cell.angle_beta   90.00
_cell.angle_gamma   90.00
#
_symmetry.space_group_name_H-M   'P 1'
#
loop_
_entity.id
_entity.type
_entity.pdbx_description
1 polymer ?
#
loop_
_entity_poly.entity_id
_entity_poly.type
_entity_poly.pdbx_seq_one_letter_code
_entity_poly.pdbx_strand_id
1 'polypeptide(L)'
;RPSAKAVENHVRPGERNPIEGKFGQAKNGYGMNRIRARLKNTSQSWIASIILVLNLVKLAGMALPCLSFSAWKDLKNMLRNAIRQILEIQKIQNQPRELSGLVL
;
A
#
# COMPACT_ATOMS: atom_id res chain seq x y z
N ARG A 1 -27.42 -30.65 -14.41
CA ARG A 1 -26.14 -30.88 -13.70
C ARG A 1 -25.04 -30.88 -14.76
N PRO A 2 -23.95 -30.12 -14.62
CA PRO A 2 -22.87 -30.17 -15.61
C PRO A 2 -22.39 -31.60 -15.78
N SER A 3 -22.07 -31.99 -17.03
CA SER A 3 -21.51 -33.30 -17.36
C SER A 3 -20.23 -33.53 -16.56
N ALA A 4 -19.97 -34.75 -16.07
CA ALA A 4 -18.74 -35.09 -15.35
C ALA A 4 -17.47 -34.80 -16.17
N LYS A 5 -17.58 -34.73 -17.50
CA LYS A 5 -16.49 -34.32 -18.42
C LYS A 5 -16.29 -32.81 -18.52
N ALA A 6 -17.22 -31.99 -18.03
CA ALA A 6 -17.17 -30.52 -18.13
C ALA A 6 -16.32 -29.85 -17.02
N VAL A 7 -15.89 -30.61 -16.01
CA VAL A 7 -15.02 -30.12 -14.93
C VAL A 7 -13.77 -31.00 -14.88
N GLU A 8 -12.95 -30.91 -15.92
CA GLU A 8 -11.66 -31.59 -16.01
C GLU A 8 -10.69 -31.12 -14.91
N ASN A 9 -10.85 -29.88 -14.43
CA ASN A 9 -9.99 -29.28 -13.41
C ASN A 9 -10.82 -28.78 -12.21
N HIS A 10 -10.79 -29.51 -11.10
CA HIS A 10 -11.47 -29.13 -9.86
C HIS A 10 -10.63 -28.11 -9.08
N VAL A 11 -10.85 -26.83 -9.38
CA VAL A 11 -10.30 -25.74 -8.57
C VAL A 11 -11.05 -25.69 -7.25
N ARG A 12 -10.34 -25.62 -6.12
CA ARG A 12 -10.98 -25.67 -4.80
C ARG A 12 -11.86 -24.43 -4.64
N PRO A 13 -13.03 -24.52 -3.97
CA PRO A 13 -13.92 -23.37 -3.78
C PRO A 13 -13.21 -22.14 -3.17
N GLY A 14 -12.27 -22.38 -2.25
CA GLY A 14 -11.48 -21.31 -1.62
C GLY A 14 -10.60 -20.50 -2.58
N GLU A 15 -10.15 -21.09 -3.70
CA GLU A 15 -9.33 -20.41 -4.71
C GLU A 15 -10.20 -19.60 -5.69
N ARG A 16 -11.46 -20.01 -5.88
CA ARG A 16 -12.42 -19.33 -6.76
C ARG A 16 -13.05 -18.11 -6.09
N ASN A 17 -13.30 -18.16 -4.78
CA ASN A 17 -13.98 -17.09 -4.03
C ASN A 17 -13.35 -15.69 -4.22
N PRO A 18 -12.01 -15.51 -4.13
CA PRO A 18 -11.41 -14.18 -4.33
C PRO A 18 -11.64 -13.63 -5.74
N ILE A 19 -11.63 -14.52 -6.74
CA ILE A 19 -11.84 -14.17 -8.15
C ILE A 19 -13.30 -13.78 -8.38
N GLU A 20 -14.25 -14.61 -7.92
CA GLU A 20 -15.68 -14.32 -8.00
C GLU A 20 -16.05 -13.02 -7.27
N GLY A 21 -15.44 -12.77 -6.10
CA GLY A 21 -15.61 -11.53 -5.36
C GLY A 21 -15.15 -10.30 -6.15
N LYS A 22 -14.03 -10.40 -6.89
CA LYS A 22 -13.54 -9.32 -7.76
C LYS A 22 -14.45 -9.07 -8.96
N PHE A 23 -14.96 -10.14 -9.58
CA PHE A 23 -15.97 -9.99 -10.63
C PHE A 23 -17.29 -9.43 -10.11
N GLY A 24 -17.69 -9.79 -8.88
CA GLY A 24 -18.85 -9.20 -8.19
C GLY A 24 -18.66 -7.69 -7.95
N GLN A 25 -17.49 -7.29 -7.44
CA GLN A 25 -17.12 -5.88 -7.27
C GLN A 25 -17.14 -5.12 -8.60
N ALA A 26 -16.58 -5.69 -9.66
CA ALA A 26 -16.57 -5.07 -10.99
C ALA A 26 -17.98 -4.84 -11.53
N LYS A 27 -18.90 -5.79 -11.33
CA LYS A 27 -20.30 -5.67 -11.75
C LYS A 27 -21.07 -4.66 -10.89
N ASN A 28 -21.01 -4.78 -9.57
CA ASN A 28 -21.82 -3.98 -8.66
C ASN A 28 -21.27 -2.55 -8.47
N GLY A 29 -19.96 -2.41 -8.32
CA GLY A 29 -19.30 -1.13 -8.02
C GLY A 29 -18.90 -0.33 -9.26
N TYR A 30 -18.61 -1.00 -10.37
CA TYR A 30 -18.09 -0.35 -11.59
C TYR A 30 -18.99 -0.54 -12.82
N GLY A 31 -20.16 -1.17 -12.66
CA GLY A 31 -21.15 -1.28 -13.73
C GLY A 31 -20.69 -2.15 -14.91
N MET A 32 -19.79 -3.12 -14.69
CA MET A 32 -19.30 -4.00 -15.76
C MET A 32 -20.42 -4.77 -16.48
N ASN A 33 -21.56 -5.02 -15.81
CA ASN A 33 -22.75 -5.63 -16.40
C ASN A 33 -23.67 -4.64 -17.16
N ARG A 34 -23.38 -3.33 -17.11
CA ARG A 34 -24.17 -2.26 -17.74
C ARG A 34 -23.50 -1.66 -18.98
N ILE A 35 -22.46 -2.32 -19.50
CA ILE A 35 -21.79 -1.90 -20.75
C ILE A 35 -22.74 -2.15 -21.93
N ARG A 36 -23.16 -1.07 -22.60
CA ARG A 36 -24.10 -1.08 -23.73
C ARG A 36 -23.42 -0.93 -25.10
N ALA A 37 -22.13 -1.23 -25.19
CA ALA A 37 -21.38 -1.14 -26.43
C ALA A 37 -21.88 -2.17 -27.45
N ARG A 38 -22.16 -1.72 -28.67
CA ARG A 38 -22.71 -2.56 -29.76
C ARG A 38 -21.64 -3.44 -30.42
N LEU A 39 -20.41 -2.92 -30.54
CA LEU A 39 -19.30 -3.62 -31.16
C LEU A 39 -18.49 -4.37 -30.11
N LYS A 40 -18.07 -5.59 -30.45
CA LYS A 40 -17.23 -6.44 -29.61
C LYS A 40 -15.98 -5.70 -29.13
N ASN A 41 -15.23 -5.08 -30.04
CA ASN A 41 -13.99 -4.37 -29.71
C ASN A 41 -14.22 -3.26 -28.68
N THR A 42 -15.26 -2.45 -28.86
CA THR A 42 -15.61 -1.37 -27.92
C THR A 42 -15.99 -1.93 -26.56
N SER A 43 -16.81 -3.00 -26.51
CA SER A 43 -17.17 -3.65 -25.24
C SER A 43 -15.96 -4.20 -24.50
N GLN A 44 -14.98 -4.77 -25.23
CA GLN A 44 -13.74 -5.27 -24.67
C GLN A 44 -12.87 -4.15 -24.10
N SER A 45 -12.75 -3.02 -24.80
CA SER A 45 -12.05 -1.84 -24.28
C SER A 45 -12.68 -1.33 -22.98
N TRP A 46 -14.01 -1.23 -22.88
CA TRP A 46 -14.69 -0.84 -21.64
C TRP A 46 -14.41 -1.81 -20.48
N ILE A 47 -14.49 -3.12 -20.73
CA ILE A 47 -14.18 -4.14 -19.72
C ILE A 47 -12.71 -4.00 -19.27
N ALA A 48 -11.78 -3.85 -20.22
CA ALA A 48 -10.36 -3.68 -19.93
C ALA A 48 -10.07 -2.42 -19.10
N SER A 49 -10.73 -1.30 -19.41
CA SER A 49 -10.63 -0.07 -18.61
C SER A 49 -11.13 -0.26 -17.17
N ILE A 50 -12.24 -0.99 -16.96
CA ILE A 50 -12.72 -1.28 -15.60
C ILE A 50 -11.70 -2.13 -14.83
N ILE A 51 -11.14 -3.16 -15.47
CA ILE A 51 -10.10 -4.01 -14.86
C ILE A 51 -8.85 -3.19 -14.53
N LEU A 52 -8.44 -2.28 -15.43
CA LEU A 52 -7.33 -1.37 -15.19
C LEU A 52 -7.58 -0.51 -13.95
N VAL A 53 -8.75 0.12 -13.83
CA VAL A 53 -9.11 0.93 -12.66
C VAL A 53 -9.08 0.11 -11.36
N LEU A 54 -9.62 -1.11 -11.38
CA LEU A 54 -9.57 -2.01 -10.22
C LEU A 54 -8.12 -2.32 -9.77
N ASN A 55 -7.22 -2.53 -10.74
CA ASN A 55 -5.81 -2.76 -10.46
C ASN A 55 -5.11 -1.50 -9.93
N LEU A 56 -5.44 -0.32 -10.46
CA LEU A 56 -4.88 0.96 -10.00
C LEU A 56 -5.33 1.29 -8.57
N VAL A 57 -6.59 1.07 -8.22
CA VAL A 57 -7.08 1.27 -6.85
C VAL A 57 -6.36 0.33 -5.87
N LYS A 58 -6.14 -0.93 -6.27
CA LYS A 58 -5.37 -1.88 -5.46
C LYS A 58 -3.93 -1.40 -5.27
N LEU A 59 -3.29 -0.90 -6.33
CA LEU A 59 -1.94 -0.36 -6.27
C LEU A 59 -1.86 0.89 -5.37
N ALA A 60 -2.80 1.83 -5.51
CA ALA A 60 -2.86 3.04 -4.69
C ALA A 60 -3.04 2.71 -3.19
N GLY A 61 -3.88 1.72 -2.88
CA GLY A 61 -4.05 1.24 -1.50
C GLY A 61 -2.77 0.64 -0.89
N MET A 62 -1.90 0.06 -1.72
CA MET A 62 -0.58 -0.46 -1.27
C MET A 62 0.49 0.62 -1.20
N ALA A 63 0.41 1.65 -2.05
CA ALA A 63 1.39 2.74 -2.09
C ALA A 63 1.30 3.65 -0.85
N LEU A 64 0.08 3.92 -0.37
CA LEU A 64 -0.19 4.74 0.82
C LEU A 64 0.63 4.32 2.06
N PRO A 65 0.58 3.06 2.55
CA PRO A 65 1.33 2.66 3.74
C PRO A 65 2.85 2.73 3.54
N CYS A 66 3.36 2.57 2.30
CA CYS A 66 4.79 2.68 2.01
C CYS A 66 5.29 4.12 2.21
N LEU A 67 4.53 5.10 1.72
CA LEU A 67 4.80 6.53 1.94
C LEU A 67 4.74 6.88 3.42
N SER A 68 3.71 6.40 4.13
CA SER A 68 3.53 6.64 5.56
C SER A 68 4.67 6.05 6.40
N PHE A 69 5.11 4.83 6.08
CA PHE A 69 6.21 4.17 6.78
C PHE A 69 7.54 4.90 6.58
N SER A 70 7.80 5.34 5.34
CA SER A 70 9.02 6.09 5.01
C SER A 70 9.05 7.43 5.75
N ALA A 71 7.96 8.19 5.72
CA ALA A 71 7.84 9.46 6.45
C ALA A 71 8.01 9.28 7.96
N TRP A 72 7.41 8.23 8.54
CA TRP A 72 7.57 7.91 9.96
C TRP A 72 9.01 7.56 10.33
N LYS A 73 9.70 6.79 9.49
CA LYS A 73 11.11 6.43 9.67
C LYS A 73 11.99 7.67 9.68
N ASP A 74 11.77 8.58 8.74
CA ASP A 74 12.53 9.82 8.61
C ASP A 74 12.29 10.75 9.80
N LEU A 75 11.03 10.94 10.20
CA LEU A 75 10.67 11.71 11.39
C LEU A 75 11.34 11.16 12.66
N LYS A 76 11.31 9.83 12.84
CA LYS A 76 11.95 9.17 14.00
C LYS A 76 13.46 9.34 14.00
N ASN A 77 14.09 9.31 12.83
CA ASN A 77 15.53 9.53 12.70
C ASN A 77 15.90 10.98 13.03
N MET A 78 15.13 11.96 12.55
CA MET A 78 15.33 13.37 12.91
C MET A 78 15.18 13.61 14.40
N LEU A 79 14.13 13.06 15.02
CA LEU A 79 13.90 13.20 16.46
C LEU A 79 15.05 12.59 17.28
N ARG A 80 15.53 11.39 16.92
CA ARG A 80 16.71 10.78 17.56
C ARG A 80 17.95 11.67 17.44
N ASN A 81 18.21 12.21 16.26
CA ASN A 81 19.38 13.06 16.03
C ASN A 81 19.29 14.35 16.85
N ALA A 82 18.12 14.97 16.94
CA ALA A 82 17.88 16.13 17.79
C ALA A 82 18.10 15.82 19.29
N ILE A 83 17.56 14.71 19.79
CA ILE A 83 17.76 14.28 21.18
C ILE A 83 19.25 14.03 21.47
N ARG A 84 19.97 13.36 20.55
CA ARG A 84 21.43 13.16 20.71
C ARG A 84 22.17 14.49 20.78
N GLN A 85 21.85 15.46 19.91
CA GLN A 85 22.49 16.78 19.96
C GLN A 85 22.24 17.49 21.29
N ILE A 86 21.01 17.46 21.79
CA ILE A 86 20.67 18.07 23.09
C ILE A 86 21.44 17.38 24.24
N LEU A 87 21.53 16.05 24.21
CA LEU A 87 22.28 15.29 25.22
C LEU A 87 23.77 15.62 25.21
N GLU A 88 24.38 15.76 24.04
CA GLU A 88 25.80 16.13 23.89
C GLU A 88 26.05 17.57 24.36
N ILE A 89 25.14 18.52 24.08
CA ILE A 89 25.22 19.89 24.60
C ILE A 89 25.16 19.90 26.14
N GLN A 90 24.25 19.12 26.73
CA GLN A 90 24.14 19.00 28.18
C GLN A 90 25.39 18.37 28.81
N LYS A 91 26.04 17.40 28.15
CA LYS A 91 27.31 16.84 28.61
C LYS A 91 28.42 17.90 28.65
N ILE A 92 28.54 18.72 27.61
CA ILE A 92 29.58 19.76 27.51
C ILE A 92 29.42 20.81 28.62
N GLN A 93 28.18 21.24 28.91
CA GLN A 93 27.93 22.23 29.97
C GLN A 93 28.11 21.67 31.38
N ASN A 94 27.98 20.35 31.57
CA ASN A 94 28.17 19.69 32.87
C ASN A 94 29.60 19.17 33.10
N GLN A 95 30.55 19.41 32.19
CA GLN A 95 31.97 19.16 32.48
C GLN A 95 32.48 20.21 33.49
N PRO A 96 33.05 19.78 34.63
CA PRO A 96 33.49 20.72 35.66
C PRO A 96 34.60 21.62 35.12
N ARG A 97 34.50 22.93 35.41
CA ARG A 97 35.50 23.96 35.07
C ARG A 97 36.78 23.77 35.91
N GLU A 98 37.48 22.66 35.72
CA GLU A 98 38.70 22.28 36.45
C GLU A 98 39.97 23.01 35.95
N LEU A 99 39.87 24.02 35.09
CA LEU A 99 41.03 24.71 34.51
C LEU A 99 41.08 26.21 34.76
N SER A 100 40.26 26.74 35.67
CA SER A 100 40.31 28.16 36.08
C SER A 100 40.98 28.39 37.44
N GLY A 101 41.50 27.35 38.09
CA GLY A 101 42.09 27.41 39.44
C GLY A 101 43.62 27.26 39.53
N LEU A 102 44.34 27.10 38.41
CA LEU A 102 45.80 26.88 38.38
C LEU A 102 46.61 28.06 37.80
N VAL A 103 46.04 29.27 37.84
CA VAL A 103 46.77 30.51 37.56
C VAL A 103 46.52 31.49 38.71
N LEU A 104 47.17 31.24 39.85
CA LEU A 104 47.56 32.24 40.85
C LEU A 104 48.89 31.80 41.47
#